data_AF-A0A0W0VCY1-F1
#
_entry.id   AF-A0A0W0VCY1-F1
#
_cell.length_a   1.000
_cell.length_b   1.000
_cell.length_c   1.000
_cell.angle_alpha   90.00
_cell.angle_beta   90.00
_cell.angle_gamma   90.00
#
_symmetry.space_group_name_H-M   'P 1'
#
loop_
_entity.id
_entity.type
_entity.pdbx_description
1 polymer ?
#
loop_
_entity_poly.entity_id
_entity_poly.type
_entity_poly.pdbx_seq_one_letter_code
_entity_poly.pdbx_strand_id
1 'polypeptide(L)'
;MKIKELKKILEDLSESIKNYESEFNEDLLLLLTDFDPDDEVPSLLSKKIFVELDGFWASVRLNAGAPPRYRAEVLDIWLNFQQNLVAGGFKEAANPQQYHELAAQFTKGFQLDLDHFLKLIINCCRMLGYADPDELASYPLGKLAAHISERRHLGHEFEKLKSIVTILAMLYKLVDNYCTAEQIELLPKLLRVRLGTTDEEIRSEQALFFCLTERKLHCLNFFSRHQDFLSLREIRLNHELQALKAYMPNNEAALRAQVKKPNWTKVFLSGMKQYKSGEIGLRGWAEELEEYFLNWHDKTYLASFEFAQAVKKEVSTKQVDAEFTHAILYIFCLLRYNAARRKEGAGGFFSFSEETKCNTALKKIANLVGEAPELGWKHMMALKQGRLKELSSEFEGAKNCLIS
;
A
#
# COMPACT_ATOMS: atom_id res chain seq x y z
N MET A 1 -32.85 -3.86 15.91
CA MET A 1 -33.56 -5.12 16.20
C MET A 1 -33.86 -5.22 17.67
N LYS A 2 -35.08 -5.65 18.01
CA LYS A 2 -35.45 -6.03 19.39
C LYS A 2 -35.09 -7.50 19.67
N ILE A 3 -34.88 -7.87 20.93
CA ILE A 3 -34.57 -9.25 21.33
C ILE A 3 -35.63 -10.24 20.83
N LYS A 4 -36.92 -9.88 20.89
CA LYS A 4 -38.02 -10.74 20.36
C LYS A 4 -37.93 -11.02 18.86
N GLU A 5 -37.46 -10.03 18.08
CA GLU A 5 -37.30 -10.18 16.63
C GLU A 5 -36.12 -11.12 16.33
N LEU A 6 -35.00 -10.92 17.04
CA LEU A 6 -33.84 -11.81 16.95
C LEU A 6 -34.18 -13.24 17.39
N LYS A 7 -34.95 -13.40 18.47
CA LYS A 7 -35.40 -14.69 18.95
C LYS A 7 -36.19 -15.44 17.88
N LYS A 8 -37.14 -14.76 17.23
CA LYS A 8 -37.90 -15.34 16.12
C LYS A 8 -36.99 -15.79 14.98
N ILE A 9 -36.03 -14.96 14.57
CA ILE A 9 -35.08 -15.31 13.49
C ILE A 9 -34.24 -16.54 13.87
N LEU A 10 -33.82 -16.67 15.13
CA LEU A 10 -33.07 -17.84 15.62
C LEU A 10 -33.94 -19.09 15.76
N GLU A 11 -35.21 -18.94 16.15
CA GLU A 11 -36.19 -20.04 16.17
C GLU A 11 -36.45 -20.57 14.76
N ASP A 12 -36.64 -19.67 13.78
CA ASP A 12 -36.82 -20.01 12.35
C ASP A 12 -35.59 -20.74 11.79
N LEU A 13 -34.37 -20.27 12.13
CA LEU A 13 -33.12 -20.97 11.79
C LEU A 13 -33.09 -22.35 12.44
N SER A 14 -33.44 -22.44 13.72
CA SER A 14 -33.36 -23.68 14.48
C SER A 14 -34.27 -24.76 13.93
N GLU A 15 -35.51 -24.41 13.59
CA GLU A 15 -36.45 -25.31 12.94
C GLU A 15 -35.92 -25.79 11.58
N SER A 16 -35.31 -24.88 10.80
CA SER A 16 -34.81 -25.16 9.46
C SER A 16 -33.58 -26.10 9.45
N ILE A 17 -32.64 -25.95 10.39
CA ILE A 17 -31.42 -26.77 10.42
C ILE A 17 -31.52 -28.02 11.31
N LYS A 18 -32.66 -28.27 11.96
CA LYS A 18 -32.88 -29.36 12.91
C LYS A 18 -32.51 -30.76 12.38
N ASN A 19 -32.60 -30.95 11.07
CA ASN A 19 -32.25 -32.20 10.39
C ASN A 19 -30.79 -32.30 9.92
N TYR A 20 -29.99 -31.24 10.12
CA TYR A 20 -28.66 -31.08 9.52
C TYR A 20 -27.56 -30.77 10.54
N GLU A 21 -27.83 -29.94 11.57
CA GLU A 21 -26.83 -29.47 12.55
C GLU A 21 -27.45 -29.29 13.96
N SER A 22 -27.45 -30.34 14.80
CA SER A 22 -28.14 -30.30 16.10
C SER A 22 -27.38 -29.54 17.21
N GLU A 23 -26.05 -29.55 17.21
CA GLU A 23 -25.23 -29.01 18.31
C GLU A 23 -25.09 -27.48 18.30
N PHE A 24 -25.24 -26.84 17.13
CA PHE A 24 -24.94 -25.42 16.93
C PHE A 24 -26.07 -24.47 17.42
N ASN A 25 -27.31 -24.96 17.45
CA ASN A 25 -28.49 -24.13 17.71
C ASN A 25 -28.80 -23.90 19.18
N GLU A 26 -28.57 -24.91 20.02
CA GLU A 26 -28.96 -24.83 21.43
C GLU A 26 -28.20 -23.69 22.11
N ASP A 27 -26.92 -23.53 21.77
CA ASP A 27 -26.07 -22.45 22.29
C ASP A 27 -26.59 -21.06 21.92
N LEU A 28 -27.02 -20.82 20.68
CA LEU A 28 -27.50 -19.50 20.22
C LEU A 28 -28.83 -19.08 20.86
N LEU A 29 -29.78 -20.01 21.04
CA LEU A 29 -31.06 -19.72 21.70
C LEU A 29 -30.88 -19.53 23.22
N LEU A 30 -29.94 -20.26 23.83
CA LEU A 30 -29.54 -20.06 25.22
C LEU A 30 -28.93 -18.67 25.46
N LEU A 31 -28.30 -18.05 24.46
CA LEU A 31 -27.80 -16.67 24.59
C LEU A 31 -28.91 -15.64 24.82
N LEU A 32 -30.18 -15.97 24.56
CA LEU A 32 -31.31 -15.04 24.66
C LEU A 32 -32.15 -15.20 25.93
N THR A 33 -31.93 -16.24 26.74
CA THR A 33 -32.83 -16.58 27.86
C THR A 33 -32.88 -15.53 28.95
N ASP A 34 -31.82 -14.74 29.11
CA ASP A 34 -31.67 -13.77 30.19
C ASP A 34 -32.03 -12.32 29.78
N PHE A 35 -32.50 -12.11 28.56
CA PHE A 35 -32.79 -10.77 28.01
C PHE A 35 -34.30 -10.48 27.93
N ASP A 36 -34.69 -9.23 28.20
CA ASP A 36 -36.08 -8.80 28.01
C ASP A 36 -36.42 -8.77 26.51
N PRO A 37 -37.55 -9.36 26.07
CA PRO A 37 -37.95 -9.39 24.66
C PRO A 37 -38.06 -8.01 23.99
N ASP A 38 -38.37 -6.96 24.74
CA ASP A 38 -38.56 -5.60 24.21
C ASP A 38 -37.28 -4.74 24.27
N ASP A 39 -36.19 -5.28 24.80
CA ASP A 39 -34.88 -4.62 24.78
C ASP A 39 -34.26 -4.60 23.38
N GLU A 40 -33.39 -3.61 23.15
CA GLU A 40 -32.52 -3.63 21.98
C GLU A 40 -31.44 -4.69 22.14
N VAL A 41 -31.06 -5.34 21.04
CA VAL A 41 -30.00 -6.35 21.09
C VAL A 41 -28.66 -5.71 21.51
N PRO A 42 -28.04 -6.14 22.63
CA PRO A 42 -26.77 -5.59 23.06
C PRO A 42 -25.63 -5.96 22.11
N SER A 43 -24.64 -5.08 22.01
CA SER A 43 -23.46 -5.28 21.15
C SER A 43 -22.70 -6.58 21.43
N LEU A 44 -22.67 -7.04 22.69
CA LEU A 44 -22.05 -8.30 23.07
C LEU A 44 -22.76 -9.50 22.45
N LEU A 45 -24.09 -9.48 22.40
CA LEU A 45 -24.89 -10.54 21.81
C LEU A 45 -24.75 -10.54 20.28
N SER A 46 -24.76 -9.37 19.65
CA SER A 46 -24.45 -9.23 18.23
C SER A 46 -23.08 -9.82 17.87
N LYS A 47 -22.04 -9.56 18.69
CA LYS A 47 -20.71 -10.12 18.47
C LYS A 47 -20.69 -11.65 18.49
N LYS A 48 -21.43 -12.28 19.41
CA LYS A 48 -21.53 -13.76 19.47
C LYS A 48 -22.18 -14.33 18.21
N ILE A 49 -23.27 -13.73 17.75
CA ILE A 49 -23.93 -14.14 16.50
C ILE A 49 -22.99 -14.01 15.30
N PHE A 50 -22.19 -12.94 15.25
CA PHE A 50 -21.20 -12.77 14.17
C PHE A 50 -20.07 -13.80 14.22
N VAL A 51 -19.63 -14.21 15.41
CA VAL A 51 -18.65 -15.31 15.56
C VAL A 51 -19.23 -16.62 15.03
N GLU A 52 -20.49 -16.90 15.33
CA GLU A 52 -21.18 -18.09 14.82
C GLU A 52 -21.31 -18.07 13.28
N LEU A 53 -21.71 -16.94 12.70
CA LEU A 53 -21.73 -16.76 11.24
C LEU A 53 -20.33 -16.94 10.62
N ASP A 54 -19.30 -16.38 11.25
CA ASP A 54 -17.91 -16.53 10.77
C ASP A 54 -17.45 -17.98 10.79
N GLY A 55 -17.73 -18.69 11.89
CA GLY A 55 -17.41 -20.10 12.03
C GLY A 55 -18.07 -20.94 10.95
N PHE A 56 -19.35 -20.70 10.67
CA PHE A 56 -20.06 -21.36 9.59
C PHE A 56 -19.39 -21.10 8.23
N TRP A 57 -19.19 -19.83 7.83
CA TRP A 57 -18.63 -19.51 6.52
C TRP A 57 -17.16 -19.92 6.36
N ALA A 58 -16.38 -19.89 7.44
CA ALA A 58 -15.03 -20.44 7.48
C ALA A 58 -15.04 -21.96 7.19
N SER A 59 -15.99 -22.68 7.79
CA SER A 59 -16.15 -24.13 7.59
C SER A 59 -16.56 -24.46 6.15
N VAL A 60 -17.47 -23.67 5.55
CA VAL A 60 -17.86 -23.80 4.13
C VAL A 60 -16.64 -23.66 3.23
N ARG A 61 -15.80 -22.65 3.48
CA ARG A 61 -14.57 -22.40 2.71
C ARG A 61 -13.60 -23.58 2.78
N LEU A 62 -13.37 -24.13 3.97
CA LEU A 62 -12.42 -25.22 4.19
C LEU A 62 -12.88 -26.56 3.61
N ASN A 63 -14.20 -26.72 3.39
CA ASN A 63 -14.82 -27.99 3.02
C ASN A 63 -15.54 -27.94 1.66
N ALA A 64 -15.13 -27.05 0.75
CA ALA A 64 -15.66 -26.97 -0.60
C ALA A 64 -15.45 -28.30 -1.35
N GLY A 65 -16.47 -29.16 -1.36
CA GLY A 65 -16.44 -30.53 -1.94
C GLY A 65 -16.70 -31.68 -0.95
N ALA A 66 -16.99 -31.39 0.32
CA ALA A 66 -17.19 -32.38 1.39
C ALA A 66 -18.71 -32.69 1.67
N PRO A 67 -19.08 -33.55 2.65
CA PRO A 67 -20.34 -34.33 2.72
C PRO A 67 -21.62 -33.48 3.02
N PRO A 68 -22.84 -34.05 3.23
CA PRO A 68 -24.16 -33.38 3.12
C PRO A 68 -24.39 -32.07 3.88
N ARG A 69 -23.52 -31.73 4.84
CA ARG A 69 -23.57 -30.51 5.66
C ARG A 69 -23.39 -29.21 4.85
N TYR A 70 -22.87 -29.29 3.62
CA TYR A 70 -22.67 -28.14 2.73
C TYR A 70 -23.47 -28.24 1.43
N ARG A 71 -24.60 -28.96 1.44
CA ARG A 71 -25.52 -28.96 0.30
C ARG A 71 -26.16 -27.58 0.10
N ALA A 72 -26.63 -27.34 -1.12
CA ALA A 72 -27.31 -26.11 -1.50
C ALA A 72 -28.43 -25.73 -0.51
N GLU A 73 -29.19 -26.72 -0.02
CA GLU A 73 -30.29 -26.46 0.91
C GLU A 73 -29.82 -25.89 2.26
N VAL A 74 -28.68 -26.35 2.79
CA VAL A 74 -28.12 -25.84 4.06
C VAL A 74 -27.55 -24.44 3.85
N LEU A 75 -26.89 -24.20 2.72
CA LEU A 75 -26.39 -22.87 2.35
C LEU A 75 -27.55 -21.87 2.22
N ASP A 76 -28.66 -22.27 1.61
CA ASP A 76 -29.85 -21.42 1.47
C ASP A 76 -30.47 -21.05 2.83
N ILE A 77 -30.51 -21.99 3.78
CA ILE A 77 -30.99 -21.71 5.13
C ILE A 77 -30.14 -20.63 5.81
N TRP A 78 -28.81 -20.79 5.74
CA TRP A 78 -27.86 -19.84 6.33
C TRP A 78 -27.85 -18.47 5.62
N LEU A 79 -28.03 -18.44 4.31
CA LEU A 79 -28.22 -17.22 3.54
C LEU A 79 -29.51 -16.50 3.94
N ASN A 80 -30.62 -17.22 4.10
CA ASN A 80 -31.89 -16.65 4.52
C ASN A 80 -31.79 -16.09 5.95
N PHE A 81 -31.13 -16.81 6.87
CA PHE A 81 -30.84 -16.32 8.22
C PHE A 81 -30.06 -15.01 8.18
N GLN A 82 -28.99 -14.94 7.39
CA GLN A 82 -28.19 -13.73 7.22
C GLN A 82 -29.02 -12.57 6.66
N GLN A 83 -29.83 -12.81 5.63
CA GLN A 83 -30.70 -11.79 5.03
C GLN A 83 -31.73 -11.27 6.03
N ASN A 84 -32.31 -12.15 6.85
CA ASN A 84 -33.25 -11.78 7.90
C ASN A 84 -32.58 -10.93 8.98
N LEU A 85 -31.35 -11.27 9.39
CA LEU A 85 -30.56 -10.43 10.31
C LEU A 85 -30.30 -9.03 9.73
N VAL A 86 -29.88 -8.95 8.46
CA VAL A 86 -29.66 -7.66 7.78
C VAL A 86 -30.96 -6.84 7.72
N ALA A 87 -32.08 -7.46 7.37
CA ALA A 87 -33.40 -6.82 7.34
C ALA A 87 -33.85 -6.33 8.72
N GLY A 88 -33.48 -7.06 9.79
CA GLY A 88 -33.69 -6.66 11.19
C GLY A 88 -32.77 -5.55 11.69
N GLY A 89 -31.80 -5.12 10.87
CA GLY A 89 -30.89 -4.01 11.16
C GLY A 89 -29.45 -4.42 11.49
N PHE A 90 -29.09 -5.70 11.40
CA PHE A 90 -27.70 -6.17 11.56
C PHE A 90 -26.97 -6.06 10.24
N LYS A 91 -26.64 -4.82 9.84
CA LYS A 91 -26.05 -4.52 8.53
C LYS A 91 -24.78 -5.31 8.22
N GLU A 92 -24.00 -5.65 9.25
CA GLU A 92 -22.74 -6.37 9.13
C GLU A 92 -22.90 -7.89 9.10
N ALA A 93 -24.12 -8.43 9.22
CA ALA A 93 -24.32 -9.88 9.19
C ALA A 93 -23.87 -10.51 7.85
N ALA A 94 -23.80 -9.73 6.77
CA ALA A 94 -23.26 -10.18 5.47
C ALA A 94 -21.73 -10.20 5.37
N ASN A 95 -21.03 -9.52 6.29
CA ASN A 95 -19.58 -9.37 6.26
C ASN A 95 -18.81 -10.70 6.35
N PRO A 96 -19.17 -11.67 7.22
CA PRO A 96 -18.46 -12.95 7.30
C PRO A 96 -18.43 -13.71 5.96
N GLN A 97 -19.59 -13.85 5.30
CA GLN A 97 -19.66 -14.50 3.99
C GLN A 97 -18.75 -13.81 2.98
N GLN A 98 -18.90 -12.49 2.85
CA GLN A 98 -18.11 -11.67 1.93
C GLN A 98 -16.62 -11.78 2.22
N TYR A 99 -16.23 -11.79 3.50
CA TYR A 99 -14.84 -11.95 3.92
C TYR A 99 -14.28 -13.30 3.44
N HIS A 100 -14.98 -14.41 3.66
CA HIS A 100 -14.50 -15.73 3.26
C HIS A 100 -14.45 -15.91 1.73
N GLU A 101 -15.40 -15.34 1.00
CA GLU A 101 -15.38 -15.30 -0.47
C GLU A 101 -14.17 -14.52 -1.00
N LEU A 102 -13.95 -13.31 -0.47
CA LEU A 102 -12.80 -12.48 -0.84
C LEU A 102 -11.48 -13.13 -0.42
N ALA A 103 -11.44 -13.79 0.74
CA ALA A 103 -10.25 -14.46 1.25
C ALA A 103 -9.89 -15.66 0.37
N ALA A 104 -10.88 -16.43 -0.09
CA ALA A 104 -10.67 -17.53 -1.04
C ALA A 104 -10.13 -17.02 -2.38
N GLN A 105 -10.68 -15.91 -2.89
CA GLN A 105 -10.16 -15.28 -4.11
C GLN A 105 -8.73 -14.77 -3.94
N PHE A 106 -8.45 -14.10 -2.83
CA PHE A 106 -7.14 -13.53 -2.54
C PHE A 106 -6.08 -14.62 -2.39
N THR A 107 -6.40 -15.70 -1.66
CA THR A 107 -5.48 -16.81 -1.41
C THR A 107 -5.20 -17.67 -2.65
N LYS A 108 -5.96 -17.51 -3.73
CA LYS A 108 -5.72 -18.21 -5.00
C LYS A 108 -4.37 -17.80 -5.59
N GLY A 109 -3.39 -18.70 -5.50
CA GLY A 109 -2.01 -18.43 -5.92
C GLY A 109 -1.24 -17.49 -4.99
N PHE A 110 -1.79 -17.15 -3.81
CA PHE A 110 -1.06 -16.40 -2.81
C PHE A 110 -0.13 -17.31 -2.03
N GLN A 111 1.11 -16.87 -1.86
CA GLN A 111 2.13 -17.66 -1.18
C GLN A 111 2.17 -17.39 0.32
N LEU A 112 1.69 -16.23 0.76
CA LEU A 112 1.72 -15.88 2.18
C LEU A 112 0.45 -16.39 2.87
N ASP A 113 0.56 -16.65 4.16
CA ASP A 113 -0.61 -16.87 5.00
C ASP A 113 -1.35 -15.54 5.17
N LEU A 114 -2.61 -15.48 4.68
CA LEU A 114 -3.45 -14.28 4.74
C LEU A 114 -3.71 -13.83 6.18
N ASP A 115 -3.92 -14.76 7.12
CA ASP A 115 -4.27 -14.42 8.50
C ASP A 115 -3.09 -13.73 9.19
N HIS A 116 -1.90 -14.33 9.10
CA HIS A 116 -0.67 -13.74 9.64
C HIS A 116 -0.30 -12.42 8.94
N PHE A 117 -0.53 -12.32 7.63
CA PHE A 117 -0.31 -11.08 6.87
C PHE A 117 -1.25 -9.95 7.31
N LEU A 118 -2.55 -10.21 7.46
CA LEU A 118 -3.50 -9.21 7.97
C LEU A 118 -3.17 -8.83 9.42
N LYS A 119 -2.84 -9.80 10.28
CA LYS A 119 -2.41 -9.54 11.67
C LYS A 119 -1.20 -8.61 11.74
N LEU A 120 -0.25 -8.71 10.81
CA LEU A 120 0.85 -7.75 10.74
C LEU A 120 0.39 -6.33 10.42
N ILE A 121 -0.55 -6.15 9.48
CA ILE A 121 -1.12 -4.84 9.15
C ILE A 121 -1.79 -4.24 10.40
N ILE A 122 -2.65 -5.02 11.04
CA ILE A 122 -3.41 -4.64 12.24
C ILE A 122 -2.47 -4.26 13.38
N ASN A 123 -1.49 -5.12 13.66
CA ASN A 123 -0.50 -4.89 14.72
C ASN A 123 0.34 -3.64 14.42
N CYS A 124 0.74 -3.42 13.17
CA CYS A 124 1.47 -2.22 12.79
C CYS A 124 0.66 -0.95 13.07
N CYS A 125 -0.62 -0.92 12.68
CA CYS A 125 -1.52 0.21 12.96
C CYS A 125 -1.73 0.42 14.46
N ARG A 126 -1.97 -0.66 15.23
CA ARG A 126 -2.15 -0.59 16.69
C ARG A 126 -0.92 -0.05 17.41
N MET A 127 0.28 -0.50 17.02
CA MET A 127 1.53 -0.08 17.65
C MET A 127 1.86 1.38 17.34
N LEU A 128 1.56 1.83 16.13
CA LEU A 128 1.73 3.22 15.70
C LEU A 128 0.65 4.14 16.28
N GLY A 129 -0.53 3.61 16.58
CA GLY A 129 -1.74 4.38 16.86
C GLY A 129 -2.49 4.68 15.58
N TYR A 130 -3.80 4.55 15.63
CA TYR A 130 -4.68 4.76 14.49
C TYR A 130 -4.66 6.22 14.02
N ALA A 131 -5.01 6.43 12.75
CA ALA A 131 -4.95 7.71 12.07
C ALA A 131 -6.21 8.54 12.30
N ASP A 132 -6.03 9.80 12.70
CA ASP A 132 -7.08 10.79 12.65
C ASP A 132 -7.40 11.18 11.19
N PRO A 133 -8.60 11.70 10.88
CA PRO A 133 -9.00 12.00 9.49
C PRO A 133 -8.04 12.94 8.76
N ASP A 134 -7.43 13.89 9.47
CA ASP A 134 -6.46 14.86 8.97
C ASP A 134 -5.05 14.28 8.77
N GLU A 135 -4.73 13.14 9.41
CA GLU A 135 -3.44 12.48 9.29
C GLU A 135 -3.35 11.53 8.07
N LEU A 136 -4.48 11.12 7.49
CA LEU A 136 -4.55 10.08 6.45
C LEU A 136 -3.65 10.34 5.25
N ALA A 137 -3.52 11.60 4.86
CA ALA A 137 -2.71 11.99 3.72
C ALA A 137 -1.20 11.79 3.94
N SER A 138 -0.74 11.54 5.17
CA SER A 138 0.68 11.28 5.48
C SER A 138 0.90 9.96 6.23
N TYR A 139 -0.17 9.33 6.72
CA TYR A 139 -0.12 8.05 7.43
C TYR A 139 0.36 6.91 6.50
N PRO A 140 1.17 5.96 7.00
CA PRO A 140 1.73 5.86 8.35
C PRO A 140 3.05 6.63 8.53
N LEU A 141 3.71 7.01 7.42
CA LEU A 141 5.08 7.49 7.43
C LEU A 141 5.24 8.84 8.16
N GLY A 142 4.31 9.78 7.97
CA GLY A 142 4.31 11.08 8.64
C GLY A 142 4.19 10.96 10.15
N LYS A 143 3.20 10.18 10.62
CA LYS A 143 3.00 9.90 12.05
C LYS A 143 4.21 9.21 12.67
N LEU A 144 4.76 8.21 11.98
CA LEU A 144 5.95 7.49 12.45
C LEU A 144 7.19 8.39 12.47
N ALA A 145 7.38 9.25 11.47
CA ALA A 145 8.47 10.23 11.45
C ALA A 145 8.38 11.22 12.62
N ALA A 146 7.18 11.69 12.94
CA ALA A 146 6.94 12.55 14.11
C ALA A 146 7.33 11.83 15.41
N HIS A 147 6.85 10.59 15.60
CA HIS A 147 7.21 9.80 16.78
C HIS A 147 8.72 9.51 16.89
N ILE A 148 9.40 9.23 15.76
CA ILE A 148 10.85 9.07 15.75
C ILE A 148 11.54 10.36 16.19
N SER A 149 11.15 11.51 15.64
CA SER A 149 11.73 12.80 15.99
C SER A 149 11.59 13.11 17.49
N GLU A 150 10.38 12.90 18.01
CA GLU A 150 10.03 13.24 19.40
C GLU A 150 10.59 12.25 20.42
N ARG A 151 10.65 10.95 20.11
CA ARG A 151 10.83 9.90 21.13
C ARG A 151 12.08 9.05 20.96
N ARG A 152 12.87 9.23 19.89
CA ARG A 152 14.10 8.45 19.64
C ARG A 152 15.10 8.41 20.79
N HIS A 153 15.09 9.42 21.66
CA HIS A 153 16.03 9.54 22.78
C HIS A 153 15.57 8.76 24.03
N LEU A 154 14.33 8.28 24.06
CA LEU A 154 13.77 7.50 25.15
C LEU A 154 13.99 6.00 24.86
N GLY A 155 14.83 5.34 25.65
CA GLY A 155 15.29 3.98 25.34
C GLY A 155 14.18 2.92 25.14
N HIS A 156 13.09 2.98 25.91
CA HIS A 156 11.96 2.07 25.76
C HIS A 156 11.13 2.35 24.49
N GLU A 157 10.89 3.63 24.18
CA GLU A 157 10.21 4.02 22.94
C GLU A 157 11.08 3.72 21.71
N PHE A 158 12.41 3.81 21.83
CA PHE A 158 13.32 3.49 20.73
C PHE A 158 13.14 2.04 20.24
N GLU A 159 13.11 1.05 21.15
CA GLU A 159 12.87 -0.34 20.75
C GLU A 159 11.46 -0.54 20.16
N LYS A 160 10.43 0.13 20.71
CA LYS A 160 9.08 0.13 20.12
C LYS A 160 9.09 0.68 18.69
N LEU A 161 9.78 1.79 18.44
CA LEU A 161 9.92 2.40 17.12
C LEU A 161 10.66 1.48 16.15
N LYS A 162 11.70 0.77 16.61
CA LYS A 162 12.38 -0.26 15.80
C LYS A 162 11.43 -1.36 15.37
N SER A 163 10.58 -1.83 16.28
CA SER A 163 9.56 -2.83 15.96
C SER A 163 8.61 -2.33 14.89
N ILE A 164 8.04 -1.11 15.05
CA ILE A 164 7.11 -0.53 14.08
C ILE A 164 7.78 -0.35 12.70
N VAL A 165 8.96 0.26 12.65
CA VAL A 165 9.69 0.48 11.38
C VAL A 165 10.03 -0.84 10.71
N THR A 166 10.45 -1.86 11.48
CA THR A 166 10.77 -3.18 10.93
C THR A 166 9.54 -3.88 10.38
N ILE A 167 8.43 -3.91 11.13
CA ILE A 167 7.16 -4.50 10.69
C ILE A 167 6.69 -3.81 9.40
N LEU A 168 6.70 -2.47 9.37
CA LEU A 168 6.29 -1.70 8.20
C LEU A 168 7.19 -1.98 6.98
N ALA A 169 8.50 -2.10 7.18
CA ALA A 169 9.44 -2.46 6.12
C ALA A 169 9.21 -3.89 5.58
N MET A 170 8.87 -4.83 6.46
CA MET A 170 8.51 -6.20 6.07
C MET A 170 7.17 -6.25 5.34
N LEU A 171 6.15 -5.55 5.82
CA LEU A 171 4.88 -5.40 5.10
C LEU A 171 5.10 -4.82 3.69
N TYR A 172 5.90 -3.74 3.57
CA TYR A 172 6.26 -3.18 2.27
C TYR A 172 6.87 -4.25 1.35
N LYS A 173 7.82 -5.06 1.84
CA LYS A 173 8.48 -6.09 1.02
C LYS A 173 7.59 -7.29 0.72
N LEU A 174 6.72 -7.68 1.65
CA LEU A 174 5.75 -8.72 1.43
C LEU A 174 4.80 -8.34 0.29
N VAL A 175 4.25 -7.12 0.35
CA VAL A 175 3.38 -6.57 -0.70
C VAL A 175 4.15 -6.41 -2.03
N ASP A 176 5.35 -5.84 -1.99
CA ASP A 176 6.10 -5.55 -3.21
C ASP A 176 6.62 -6.81 -3.92
N ASN A 177 6.84 -7.92 -3.22
CA ASN A 177 7.39 -9.14 -3.83
C ASN A 177 6.37 -10.25 -4.05
N TYR A 178 5.35 -10.38 -3.19
CA TYR A 178 4.49 -11.56 -3.15
C TYR A 178 3.01 -11.31 -3.44
N CYS A 179 2.56 -10.04 -3.49
CA CYS A 179 1.21 -9.71 -3.94
C CYS A 179 1.15 -9.47 -5.45
N THR A 180 0.15 -10.06 -6.11
CA THR A 180 -0.26 -9.75 -7.49
C THR A 180 -1.08 -8.45 -7.55
N ALA A 181 -1.36 -7.96 -8.76
CA ALA A 181 -2.21 -6.78 -8.94
C ALA A 181 -3.65 -7.03 -8.45
N GLU A 182 -4.20 -8.21 -8.75
CA GLU A 182 -5.53 -8.62 -8.31
C GLU A 182 -5.62 -8.72 -6.79
N GLN A 183 -4.58 -9.28 -6.16
CA GLN A 183 -4.48 -9.34 -4.69
C GLN A 183 -4.44 -7.96 -4.06
N ILE A 184 -3.68 -7.04 -4.66
CA ILE A 184 -3.64 -5.64 -4.21
C ILE A 184 -5.02 -4.98 -4.27
N GLU A 185 -5.81 -5.26 -5.30
CA GLU A 185 -7.17 -4.72 -5.45
C GLU A 185 -8.20 -5.32 -4.47
N LEU A 186 -7.97 -6.56 -4.02
CA LEU A 186 -8.85 -7.25 -3.07
C LEU A 186 -8.62 -6.84 -1.61
N LEU A 187 -7.39 -6.49 -1.22
CA LEU A 187 -7.03 -6.20 0.17
C LEU A 187 -7.85 -5.09 0.84
N PRO A 188 -8.10 -3.93 0.21
CA PRO A 188 -8.93 -2.88 0.81
C PRO A 188 -10.36 -3.36 1.12
N LYS A 189 -10.88 -4.28 0.30
CA LYS A 189 -12.21 -4.89 0.49
C LYS A 189 -12.17 -5.86 1.67
N LEU A 190 -11.16 -6.72 1.73
CA LEU A 190 -10.93 -7.65 2.84
C LEU A 190 -10.85 -6.96 4.20
N LEU A 191 -10.07 -5.87 4.28
CA LEU A 191 -9.93 -5.07 5.51
C LEU A 191 -11.27 -4.49 5.97
N ARG A 192 -12.11 -4.05 5.02
CA ARG A 192 -13.42 -3.42 5.31
C ARG A 192 -14.46 -4.41 5.82
N VAL A 193 -14.49 -5.63 5.31
CA VAL A 193 -15.51 -6.64 5.67
C VAL A 193 -15.05 -7.57 6.79
N ARG A 194 -13.90 -7.32 7.39
CA ARG A 194 -13.42 -8.10 8.53
C ARG A 194 -14.32 -7.86 9.74
N LEU A 195 -14.64 -8.93 10.47
CA LEU A 195 -15.50 -8.84 11.65
C LEU A 195 -14.85 -8.11 12.83
N GLY A 196 -15.69 -7.37 13.56
CA GLY A 196 -15.30 -6.72 14.81
C GLY A 196 -14.27 -5.61 14.64
N THR A 197 -14.12 -5.07 13.43
CA THR A 197 -13.23 -3.94 13.14
C THR A 197 -14.00 -2.63 13.31
N THR A 198 -13.36 -1.60 13.83
CA THR A 198 -13.95 -0.25 13.89
C THR A 198 -13.70 0.54 12.60
N ASP A 199 -14.47 1.60 12.36
CA ASP A 199 -14.22 2.53 11.23
C ASP A 199 -12.82 3.16 11.31
N GLU A 200 -12.33 3.44 12.52
CA GLU A 200 -10.99 3.96 12.77
C GLU A 200 -9.89 2.97 12.39
N GLU A 201 -10.08 1.69 12.75
CA GLU A 201 -9.21 0.58 12.35
C GLU A 201 -9.17 0.44 10.83
N ILE A 202 -10.35 0.35 10.17
CA ILE A 202 -10.45 0.22 8.71
C ILE A 202 -9.71 1.37 8.02
N ARG A 203 -9.97 2.60 8.45
CA ARG A 203 -9.39 3.82 7.85
C ARG A 203 -7.86 3.81 7.93
N SER A 204 -7.32 3.44 9.09
CA SER A 204 -5.88 3.38 9.33
C SER A 204 -5.21 2.27 8.54
N GLU A 205 -5.81 1.07 8.53
CA GLU A 205 -5.31 -0.09 7.80
C GLU A 205 -5.34 0.14 6.29
N GLN A 206 -6.39 0.77 5.76
CA GLN A 206 -6.48 1.17 4.35
C GLN A 206 -5.44 2.25 4.00
N ALA A 207 -5.23 3.25 4.86
CA ALA A 207 -4.21 4.27 4.63
C ALA A 207 -2.79 3.68 4.66
N LEU A 208 -2.51 2.76 5.60
CA LEU A 208 -1.27 1.99 5.63
C LEU A 208 -1.07 1.26 4.31
N PHE A 209 -2.08 0.49 3.89
CA PHE A 209 -1.99 -0.31 2.68
C PHE A 209 -1.80 0.55 1.43
N PHE A 210 -2.58 1.62 1.29
CA PHE A 210 -2.42 2.61 0.22
C PHE A 210 -1.00 3.19 0.19
N CYS A 211 -0.41 3.50 1.35
CA CYS A 211 0.97 3.95 1.40
C CYS A 211 1.94 2.89 0.85
N LEU A 212 1.78 1.62 1.21
CA LEU A 212 2.66 0.53 0.76
C LEU A 212 2.55 0.25 -0.76
N THR A 213 1.36 0.39 -1.34
CA THR A 213 1.10 0.06 -2.74
C THR A 213 1.29 1.24 -3.68
N GLU A 214 0.79 2.41 -3.27
CA GLU A 214 0.74 3.60 -4.13
C GLU A 214 1.87 4.59 -3.85
N ARG A 215 2.42 4.64 -2.64
CA ARG A 215 3.48 5.60 -2.28
C ARG A 215 4.85 4.96 -2.17
N LYS A 216 5.21 4.15 -3.17
CA LYS A 216 6.43 3.33 -3.14
C LYS A 216 7.71 4.14 -2.95
N LEU A 217 7.86 5.29 -3.61
CA LEU A 217 9.03 6.16 -3.44
C LEU A 217 9.12 6.72 -2.02
N HIS A 218 8.01 7.14 -1.43
CA HIS A 218 7.95 7.61 -0.06
C HIS A 218 8.38 6.52 0.93
N CYS A 219 7.89 5.28 0.76
CA CYS A 219 8.32 4.15 1.59
C CYS A 219 9.83 3.90 1.47
N LEU A 220 10.35 3.81 0.25
CA LEU A 220 11.78 3.57 -0.01
C LEU A 220 12.66 4.67 0.59
N ASN A 221 12.26 5.93 0.43
CA ASN A 221 12.94 7.09 0.96
C ASN A 221 12.93 7.07 2.50
N PHE A 222 11.77 6.86 3.12
CA PHE A 222 11.62 6.72 4.56
C PHE A 222 12.54 5.65 5.13
N PHE A 223 12.49 4.42 4.60
CA PHE A 223 13.34 3.35 5.12
C PHE A 223 14.82 3.59 4.86
N SER A 224 15.19 4.29 3.79
CA SER A 224 16.59 4.66 3.52
C SER A 224 17.12 5.65 4.56
N ARG A 225 16.27 6.54 5.08
CA ARG A 225 16.61 7.50 6.15
C ARG A 225 16.64 6.87 7.54
N HIS A 226 15.83 5.84 7.79
CA HIS A 226 15.66 5.20 9.11
C HIS A 226 16.28 3.79 9.20
N GLN A 227 17.46 3.60 8.61
CA GLN A 227 18.14 2.30 8.55
C GLN A 227 18.59 1.76 9.92
N ASP A 228 18.84 2.65 10.86
CA ASP A 228 19.16 2.37 12.26
C ASP A 228 17.99 1.76 13.04
N PHE A 229 16.75 1.93 12.53
CA PHE A 229 15.56 1.35 13.13
C PHE A 229 15.25 -0.08 12.65
N LEU A 230 15.91 -0.55 11.60
CA LEU A 230 15.70 -1.90 11.06
C LEU A 230 16.37 -2.96 11.93
N SER A 231 15.61 -3.93 12.42
CA SER A 231 16.05 -4.87 13.44
C SER A 231 15.67 -6.32 13.13
N LEU A 232 16.66 -7.18 12.92
CA LEU A 232 16.42 -8.62 12.76
C LEU A 232 15.84 -9.25 14.05
N ARG A 233 16.09 -8.64 15.21
CA ARG A 233 15.51 -9.08 16.48
C ARG A 233 13.99 -9.08 16.43
N GLU A 234 13.38 -8.05 15.82
CA GLU A 234 11.92 -7.97 15.71
C GLU A 234 11.37 -9.15 14.90
N ILE A 235 12.00 -9.48 13.78
CA ILE A 235 11.62 -10.64 12.96
C ILE A 235 11.62 -11.91 13.80
N ARG A 236 12.57 -12.08 14.73
CA ARG A 236 12.72 -13.27 15.60
C ARG A 236 11.70 -13.34 16.74
N LEU A 237 11.26 -12.21 17.26
CA LEU A 237 10.40 -12.14 18.46
C LEU A 237 8.92 -12.00 18.12
N ASN A 238 8.60 -11.39 16.99
CA ASN A 238 7.23 -11.19 16.56
C ASN A 238 6.65 -12.49 15.98
N HIS A 239 5.60 -13.03 16.60
CA HIS A 239 4.96 -14.27 16.19
C HIS A 239 4.53 -14.25 14.72
N GLU A 240 3.93 -13.14 14.28
CA GLU A 240 3.40 -13.01 12.93
C GLU A 240 4.53 -12.93 11.88
N LEU A 241 5.64 -12.26 12.19
CA LEU A 241 6.83 -12.28 11.32
C LEU A 241 7.52 -13.65 11.31
N GLN A 242 7.52 -14.38 12.43
CA GLN A 242 8.06 -15.75 12.49
C GLN A 242 7.26 -16.73 11.64
N ALA A 243 5.92 -16.62 11.62
CA ALA A 243 5.08 -17.42 10.74
C ALA A 243 5.41 -17.20 9.25
N LEU A 244 5.89 -16.00 8.90
CA LEU A 244 6.30 -15.63 7.55
C LEU A 244 7.82 -15.71 7.32
N LYS A 245 8.59 -16.37 8.19
CA LYS A 245 10.07 -16.39 8.17
C LYS A 245 10.67 -16.82 6.84
N ALA A 246 10.00 -17.68 6.08
CA ALA A 246 10.46 -18.12 4.75
C ALA A 246 10.59 -16.95 3.75
N TYR A 247 9.90 -15.84 4.00
CA TYR A 247 9.87 -14.64 3.17
C TYR A 247 10.70 -13.48 3.75
N MET A 248 11.36 -13.72 4.90
CA MET A 248 12.10 -12.70 5.65
C MET A 248 13.60 -12.76 5.37
N PRO A 249 14.33 -11.64 5.51
CA PRO A 249 15.78 -11.64 5.42
C PRO A 249 16.42 -12.42 6.59
N ASN A 250 17.50 -13.15 6.28
CA ASN A 250 18.18 -14.01 7.26
C ASN A 250 19.21 -13.28 8.15
N ASN A 251 19.60 -12.05 7.77
CA ASN A 251 20.53 -11.23 8.54
C ASN A 251 20.26 -9.72 8.33
N GLU A 252 20.84 -8.86 9.17
CA GLU A 252 20.62 -7.41 9.10
C GLU A 252 21.13 -6.77 7.80
N ALA A 253 22.25 -7.24 7.26
CA ALA A 253 22.77 -6.71 6.01
C ALA A 253 21.80 -6.99 4.85
N ALA A 254 21.24 -8.20 4.80
CA ALA A 254 20.21 -8.60 3.84
C ALA A 254 18.92 -7.79 4.03
N LEU A 255 18.49 -7.57 5.28
CA LEU A 255 17.34 -6.71 5.59
C LEU A 255 17.53 -5.29 5.03
N ARG A 256 18.64 -4.65 5.38
CA ARG A 256 18.97 -3.29 4.90
C ARG A 256 19.10 -3.24 3.37
N ALA A 257 19.74 -4.23 2.76
CA ALA A 257 19.91 -4.30 1.31
C ALA A 257 18.57 -4.50 0.58
N GLN A 258 17.69 -5.38 1.07
CA GLN A 258 16.38 -5.61 0.46
C GLN A 258 15.54 -4.35 0.51
N VAL A 259 15.48 -3.67 1.64
CA VAL A 259 14.68 -2.44 1.82
C VAL A 259 15.18 -1.28 0.96
N LYS A 260 16.49 -1.23 0.67
CA LYS A 260 17.08 -0.25 -0.25
C LYS A 260 16.92 -0.56 -1.73
N LYS A 261 16.62 -1.81 -2.10
CA LYS A 261 16.52 -2.19 -3.52
C LYS A 261 15.09 -1.95 -4.02
N PRO A 262 14.85 -0.92 -4.85
CA PRO A 262 13.55 -0.71 -5.48
C PRO A 262 13.30 -1.74 -6.58
N ASN A 263 12.04 -2.06 -6.80
CA ASN A 263 11.57 -2.67 -8.04
C ASN A 263 11.07 -1.55 -8.95
N TRP A 264 11.93 -1.05 -9.85
CA TRP A 264 11.61 0.15 -10.63
C TRP A 264 10.40 -0.04 -11.52
N THR A 265 10.16 -1.26 -12.01
CA THR A 265 8.94 -1.59 -12.74
C THR A 265 7.69 -1.32 -11.90
N LYS A 266 7.62 -1.85 -10.67
CA LYS A 266 6.45 -1.64 -9.81
C LYS A 266 6.32 -0.18 -9.37
N VAL A 267 7.43 0.51 -9.13
CA VAL A 267 7.45 1.95 -8.80
C VAL A 267 6.84 2.77 -9.94
N PHE A 268 7.30 2.59 -11.18
CA PHE A 268 6.79 3.35 -12.33
C PHE A 268 5.37 2.93 -12.74
N LEU A 269 4.97 1.66 -12.56
CA LEU A 269 3.58 1.24 -12.79
C LEU A 269 2.60 1.96 -11.85
N SER A 270 2.92 2.05 -10.56
CA SER A 270 2.08 2.79 -9.60
C SER A 270 2.07 4.29 -9.93
N GLY A 271 3.23 4.87 -10.24
CA GLY A 271 3.30 6.27 -10.68
C GLY A 271 2.47 6.58 -11.92
N MET A 272 2.46 5.66 -12.90
CA MET A 272 1.64 5.80 -14.10
C MET A 272 0.14 5.78 -13.77
N LYS A 273 -0.30 4.96 -12.81
CA LYS A 273 -1.69 4.94 -12.34
C LYS A 273 -2.08 6.29 -11.73
N GLN A 274 -1.25 6.81 -10.83
CA GLN A 274 -1.45 8.12 -10.20
C GLN A 274 -1.51 9.25 -11.22
N TYR A 275 -0.58 9.24 -12.20
CA TYR A 275 -0.60 10.21 -13.29
C TYR A 275 -1.88 10.15 -14.12
N LYS A 276 -2.32 8.95 -14.52
CA LYS A 276 -3.56 8.77 -15.27
C LYS A 276 -4.81 9.17 -14.48
N SER A 277 -4.79 9.02 -13.15
CA SER A 277 -5.87 9.49 -12.28
C SER A 277 -5.86 11.00 -12.03
N GLY A 278 -4.78 11.70 -12.37
CA GLY A 278 -4.61 13.13 -12.11
C GLY A 278 -4.16 13.47 -10.68
N GLU A 279 -3.87 12.48 -9.84
CA GLU A 279 -3.39 12.69 -8.46
C GLU A 279 -2.03 13.40 -8.42
N ILE A 280 -1.10 13.02 -9.32
CA ILE A 280 0.26 13.57 -9.38
C ILE A 280 0.65 13.81 -10.84
N GLY A 281 1.08 15.04 -11.15
CA GLY A 281 1.59 15.38 -12.49
C GLY A 281 3.03 14.91 -12.72
N LEU A 282 3.48 14.90 -13.99
CA LEU A 282 4.83 14.48 -14.39
C LEU A 282 5.94 15.16 -13.59
N ARG A 283 5.80 16.47 -13.31
CA ARG A 283 6.78 17.22 -12.52
C ARG A 283 6.80 16.77 -11.06
N GLY A 284 5.64 16.62 -10.41
CA GLY A 284 5.57 16.16 -9.03
C GLY A 284 6.22 14.79 -8.86
N TRP A 285 5.99 13.89 -9.81
CA TRP A 285 6.61 12.57 -9.79
C TRP A 285 8.14 12.62 -10.00
N ALA A 286 8.63 13.49 -10.88
CA ALA A 286 10.06 13.71 -11.06
C ALA A 286 10.72 14.35 -9.82
N GLU A 287 10.00 15.20 -9.08
CA GLU A 287 10.43 15.77 -7.80
C GLU A 287 10.51 14.69 -6.70
N GLU A 288 9.56 13.74 -6.63
CA GLU A 288 9.65 12.58 -5.73
C GLU A 288 10.88 11.70 -6.04
N LEU A 289 11.15 11.49 -7.34
CA LEU A 289 12.33 10.74 -7.78
C LEU A 289 13.62 11.47 -7.40
N GLU A 290 13.65 12.80 -7.51
CA GLU A 290 14.75 13.62 -7.03
C GLU A 290 14.94 13.47 -5.52
N GLU A 291 13.85 13.55 -4.74
CA GLU A 291 13.94 13.39 -3.29
C GLU A 291 14.51 12.04 -2.89
N TYR A 292 14.09 10.96 -3.57
CA TYR A 292 14.66 9.63 -3.38
C TYR A 292 16.16 9.61 -3.69
N PHE A 293 16.56 10.13 -4.86
CA PHE A 293 17.96 10.19 -5.30
C PHE A 293 18.84 10.99 -4.34
N LEU A 294 18.33 12.02 -3.67
CA LEU A 294 19.11 12.81 -2.71
C LEU A 294 19.58 12.02 -1.47
N ASN A 295 19.02 10.84 -1.22
CA ASN A 295 19.50 9.93 -0.18
C ASN A 295 20.61 8.97 -0.66
N TRP A 296 20.97 9.00 -1.95
CA TRP A 296 22.11 8.24 -2.46
C TRP A 296 23.44 8.85 -2.03
N HIS A 297 24.48 8.01 -2.05
CA HIS A 297 25.83 8.40 -1.63
C HIS A 297 26.43 9.45 -2.57
N ASP A 298 26.24 9.29 -3.88
CA ASP A 298 26.75 10.16 -4.93
C ASP A 298 25.58 10.95 -5.48
N LYS A 299 25.65 12.27 -5.29
CA LYS A 299 24.60 13.23 -5.64
C LYS A 299 25.01 14.11 -6.81
N THR A 300 26.11 13.76 -7.50
CA THR A 300 26.62 14.50 -8.65
C THR A 300 25.63 14.46 -9.80
N TYR A 301 25.77 15.40 -10.72
CA TYR A 301 25.02 15.39 -11.97
C TYR A 301 25.25 14.09 -12.76
N LEU A 302 26.50 13.61 -12.83
CA LEU A 302 26.82 12.38 -13.56
C LEU A 302 26.11 11.17 -12.96
N ALA A 303 26.14 11.01 -11.63
CA ALA A 303 25.42 9.94 -10.95
C ALA A 303 23.90 9.98 -11.20
N SER A 304 23.31 11.17 -11.33
CA SER A 304 21.88 11.28 -11.68
C SER A 304 21.59 10.80 -13.10
N PHE A 305 22.50 11.08 -14.04
CA PHE A 305 22.34 10.62 -15.42
C PHE A 305 22.49 9.10 -15.53
N GLU A 306 23.49 8.52 -14.86
CA GLU A 306 23.70 7.06 -14.79
C GLU A 306 22.51 6.36 -14.12
N PHE A 307 21.98 6.95 -13.03
CA PHE A 307 20.77 6.49 -12.37
C PHE A 307 19.59 6.46 -13.34
N ALA A 308 19.34 7.55 -14.07
CA ALA A 308 18.24 7.62 -15.02
C ALA A 308 18.37 6.57 -16.14
N GLN A 309 19.58 6.34 -16.66
CA GLN A 309 19.83 5.30 -17.65
C GLN A 309 19.60 3.88 -17.11
N ALA A 310 20.03 3.60 -15.88
CA ALA A 310 19.80 2.31 -15.25
C ALA A 310 18.31 2.03 -15.04
N VAL A 311 17.55 3.02 -14.55
CA VAL A 311 16.10 2.93 -14.37
C VAL A 311 15.40 2.73 -15.72
N LYS A 312 15.74 3.55 -16.73
CA LYS A 312 15.21 3.43 -18.10
C LYS A 312 15.40 2.01 -18.62
N LYS A 313 16.62 1.47 -18.52
CA LYS A 313 16.94 0.11 -18.98
C LYS A 313 16.12 -0.98 -18.26
N GLU A 314 15.93 -0.86 -16.95
CA GLU A 314 15.12 -1.83 -16.19
C GLU A 314 13.64 -1.77 -16.57
N VAL A 315 13.09 -0.57 -16.76
CA VAL A 315 11.67 -0.34 -17.01
C VAL A 315 11.28 -0.59 -18.48
N SER A 316 12.14 -0.25 -19.44
CA SER A 316 11.87 -0.40 -20.89
C SER A 316 11.63 -1.83 -21.36
N THR A 317 11.92 -2.84 -20.54
CA THR A 317 11.72 -4.25 -20.87
C THR A 317 10.32 -4.78 -20.51
N LYS A 318 9.41 -3.92 -20.02
CA LYS A 318 8.14 -4.35 -19.39
C LYS A 318 6.97 -3.41 -19.73
N GLN A 319 5.77 -3.78 -19.27
CA GLN A 319 4.44 -3.16 -19.53
C GLN A 319 4.27 -1.69 -19.07
N VAL A 320 5.35 -0.94 -18.85
CA VAL A 320 5.27 0.47 -18.44
C VAL A 320 5.26 1.36 -19.68
N ASP A 321 4.42 2.39 -19.65
CA ASP A 321 4.37 3.40 -20.70
C ASP A 321 5.75 4.07 -20.88
N ALA A 322 6.29 3.94 -22.09
CA ALA A 322 7.62 4.43 -22.43
C ALA A 322 7.68 5.96 -22.46
N GLU A 323 6.62 6.64 -22.88
CA GLU A 323 6.57 8.10 -22.95
C GLU A 323 6.52 8.71 -21.54
N PHE A 324 5.68 8.15 -20.66
CA PHE A 324 5.61 8.51 -19.25
C PHE A 324 6.98 8.34 -18.56
N THR A 325 7.58 7.16 -18.70
CA THR A 325 8.90 6.84 -18.12
C THR A 325 9.96 7.82 -18.62
N HIS A 326 9.97 8.05 -19.94
CA HIS A 326 10.91 8.94 -20.58
C HIS A 326 10.78 10.39 -20.09
N ALA A 327 9.55 10.92 -20.03
CA ALA A 327 9.29 12.29 -19.62
C ALA A 327 9.74 12.54 -18.17
N ILE A 328 9.42 11.63 -17.24
CA ILE A 328 9.83 11.74 -15.84
C ILE A 328 11.34 11.73 -15.69
N LEU A 329 12.02 10.78 -16.32
CA LEU A 329 13.48 10.67 -16.23
C LEU A 329 14.18 11.89 -16.85
N TYR A 330 13.60 12.46 -17.91
CA TYR A 330 14.12 13.69 -18.49
C TYR A 330 13.93 14.89 -17.55
N ILE A 331 12.73 15.08 -17.00
CA ILE A 331 12.45 16.15 -16.03
C ILE A 331 13.38 16.01 -14.81
N PHE A 332 13.54 14.80 -14.26
CA PHE A 332 14.46 14.51 -13.17
C PHE A 332 15.90 14.95 -13.50
N CYS A 333 16.43 14.55 -14.67
CA CYS A 333 17.78 14.97 -15.08
C CYS A 333 17.90 16.50 -15.24
N LEU A 334 16.87 17.17 -15.74
CA LEU A 334 16.84 18.63 -15.88
C LEU A 334 16.80 19.33 -14.51
N LEU A 335 16.07 18.79 -13.53
CA LEU A 335 16.08 19.28 -12.14
C LEU A 335 17.48 19.16 -11.53
N ARG A 336 18.13 17.99 -11.68
CA ARG A 336 19.51 17.76 -11.22
C ARG A 336 20.52 18.66 -11.92
N TYR A 337 20.38 18.86 -13.22
CA TYR A 337 21.18 19.81 -13.99
C TYR A 337 21.08 21.23 -13.40
N ASN A 338 19.87 21.72 -13.17
CA ASN A 338 19.62 23.04 -12.60
C ASN A 338 20.22 23.16 -11.19
N ALA A 339 20.02 22.16 -10.33
CA ALA A 339 20.56 22.14 -8.99
C ALA A 339 22.10 22.10 -8.95
N ALA A 340 22.74 21.33 -9.83
CA ALA A 340 24.20 21.30 -9.95
C ALA A 340 24.74 22.62 -10.47
N ARG A 341 24.09 23.20 -11.49
CA ARG A 341 24.58 24.40 -12.15
C ARG A 341 24.53 25.64 -11.25
N ARG A 342 23.49 25.75 -10.43
CA ARG A 342 23.37 26.80 -9.40
C ARG A 342 24.44 26.77 -8.32
N LYS A 343 25.09 25.61 -8.10
CA LYS A 343 26.18 25.45 -7.13
C LYS A 343 27.56 25.73 -7.72
N GLU A 344 27.71 25.67 -9.05
CA GLU A 344 28.98 25.85 -9.75
C GLU A 344 29.38 27.33 -9.91
N GLY A 345 28.45 28.27 -9.70
CA GLY A 345 28.66 29.71 -9.91
C GLY A 345 28.86 30.09 -11.38
N ALA A 346 29.20 31.36 -11.63
CA ALA A 346 29.37 31.90 -12.98
C ALA A 346 30.52 31.19 -13.72
N GLY A 347 30.17 30.36 -14.71
CA GLY A 347 31.13 29.67 -15.59
C GLY A 347 31.82 30.63 -16.57
N GLY A 348 33.04 30.24 -17.00
CA GLY A 348 33.98 31.07 -17.77
C GLY A 348 33.50 31.70 -19.08
N PHE A 349 34.34 32.63 -19.56
CA PHE A 349 34.15 33.72 -20.54
C PHE A 349 33.43 33.40 -21.88
N PHE A 350 33.25 32.12 -22.25
CA PHE A 350 32.65 31.71 -23.53
C PHE A 350 31.36 30.88 -23.40
N SER A 351 30.82 30.71 -22.18
CA SER A 351 29.58 29.95 -21.95
C SER A 351 28.39 30.87 -21.68
N PHE A 352 27.18 30.50 -22.14
CA PHE A 352 25.94 31.21 -21.74
C PHE A 352 25.88 31.36 -20.22
N SER A 353 25.32 32.48 -19.76
CA SER A 353 25.16 32.74 -18.32
C SER A 353 24.47 31.56 -17.64
N GLU A 354 24.88 31.31 -16.39
CA GLU A 354 24.27 30.31 -15.52
C GLU A 354 22.74 30.41 -15.55
N GLU A 355 22.23 31.64 -15.42
CA GLU A 355 20.81 31.97 -15.49
C GLU A 355 20.17 31.56 -16.82
N THR A 356 20.81 31.82 -17.96
CA THR A 356 20.28 31.46 -19.28
C THR A 356 20.13 29.93 -19.41
N LYS A 357 21.12 29.17 -18.93
CA LYS A 357 21.06 27.69 -18.98
C LYS A 357 20.03 27.12 -18.01
N CYS A 358 19.95 27.66 -16.79
CA CYS A 358 18.96 27.26 -15.80
C CYS A 358 17.53 27.57 -16.27
N ASN A 359 17.30 28.77 -16.81
CA ASN A 359 16.01 29.17 -17.39
C ASN A 359 15.66 28.32 -18.61
N THR A 360 16.64 27.90 -19.41
CA THR A 360 16.42 26.99 -20.54
C THR A 360 15.97 25.62 -20.06
N ALA A 361 16.62 25.05 -19.02
CA ALA A 361 16.19 23.78 -18.42
C ALA A 361 14.77 23.88 -17.82
N LEU A 362 14.45 24.97 -17.11
CA LEU A 362 13.11 25.21 -16.56
C LEU A 362 12.05 25.33 -17.65
N LYS A 363 12.32 26.08 -18.73
CA LYS A 363 11.41 26.16 -19.89
C LYS A 363 11.25 24.81 -20.59
N LYS A 364 12.28 23.95 -20.57
CA LYS A 364 12.16 22.59 -21.11
C LYS A 364 11.26 21.72 -20.22
N ILE A 365 11.40 21.82 -18.89
CA ILE A 365 10.49 21.16 -17.95
C ILE A 365 9.04 21.60 -18.21
N ALA A 366 8.79 22.90 -18.31
CA ALA A 366 7.48 23.47 -18.65
C ALA A 366 6.91 22.87 -19.95
N ASN A 367 7.71 22.84 -21.03
CA ASN A 367 7.33 22.18 -22.29
C ASN A 367 6.98 20.69 -22.11
N LEU A 368 7.72 19.96 -21.30
CA LEU A 368 7.48 18.53 -21.05
C LEU A 368 6.21 18.29 -20.23
N VAL A 369 5.77 19.25 -19.41
CA VAL A 369 4.50 19.17 -18.66
C VAL A 369 3.32 19.77 -19.43
N GLY A 370 3.50 20.19 -20.68
CA GLY A 370 2.44 20.71 -21.54
C GLY A 370 2.19 22.21 -21.42
N GLU A 371 2.96 22.92 -20.59
CA GLU A 371 3.03 24.38 -20.64
C GLU A 371 3.88 24.72 -21.87
N ALA A 372 3.42 25.52 -22.82
CA ALA A 372 4.14 25.79 -24.08
C ALA A 372 4.91 27.13 -24.04
N PRO A 373 5.98 27.30 -23.23
CA PRO A 373 6.70 28.56 -23.19
C PRO A 373 7.53 28.74 -24.46
N GLU A 374 7.53 29.95 -25.00
CA GLU A 374 8.38 30.32 -26.11
C GLU A 374 9.86 30.18 -25.77
N LEU A 375 10.54 29.31 -26.53
CA LEU A 375 12.00 29.16 -26.51
C LEU A 375 12.62 30.13 -27.52
N GLY A 376 12.94 31.34 -27.06
CA GLY A 376 13.68 32.30 -27.89
C GLY A 376 15.08 31.79 -28.29
N TRP A 377 15.68 32.39 -29.33
CA TRP A 377 16.94 31.95 -29.96
C TRP A 377 18.11 31.64 -28.99
N LYS A 378 18.29 32.44 -27.93
CA LYS A 378 19.31 32.19 -26.89
C LYS A 378 19.11 30.86 -26.14
N HIS A 379 17.86 30.47 -25.89
CA HIS A 379 17.52 29.20 -25.24
C HIS A 379 17.76 28.02 -26.18
N MET A 380 17.42 28.16 -27.47
CA MET A 380 17.73 27.14 -28.49
C MET A 380 19.24 26.90 -28.63
N MET A 381 20.05 27.96 -28.58
CA MET A 381 21.50 27.84 -28.59
C MET A 381 22.04 27.23 -27.28
N ALA A 382 21.45 27.55 -26.14
CA ALA A 382 21.83 26.97 -24.85
C ALA A 382 21.58 25.44 -24.79
N LEU A 383 20.48 24.95 -25.38
CA LEU A 383 20.19 23.51 -25.54
C LEU A 383 21.25 22.80 -26.39
N LYS A 384 22.02 23.51 -27.22
CA LYS A 384 23.07 22.93 -28.07
C LYS A 384 24.46 22.97 -27.44
N GLN A 385 24.59 23.28 -26.14
CA GLN A 385 25.89 23.38 -25.47
C GLN A 385 26.04 22.54 -24.19
N GLY A 386 27.21 21.91 -24.04
CA GLY A 386 27.66 21.23 -22.82
C GLY A 386 26.70 20.13 -22.33
N ARG A 387 26.62 19.95 -21.00
CA ARG A 387 25.76 18.95 -20.34
C ARG A 387 24.27 19.04 -20.74
N LEU A 388 23.77 20.23 -21.05
CA LEU A 388 22.37 20.39 -21.49
C LEU A 388 22.15 19.80 -22.90
N LYS A 389 23.14 19.92 -23.79
CA LYS A 389 23.13 19.24 -25.10
C LYS A 389 23.14 17.73 -24.95
N GLU A 390 23.95 17.21 -24.03
CA GLU A 390 24.02 15.77 -23.75
C GLU A 390 22.66 15.24 -23.30
N LEU A 391 21.99 15.93 -22.36
CA LEU A 391 20.61 15.58 -21.96
C LEU A 391 19.64 15.62 -23.14
N SER A 392 19.61 16.72 -23.89
CA SER A 392 18.69 16.82 -25.03
C SER A 392 18.99 15.77 -26.10
N SER A 393 20.26 15.40 -26.29
CA SER A 393 20.63 14.38 -27.29
C SER A 393 20.22 12.97 -26.83
N GLU A 394 20.41 12.63 -25.55
CA GLU A 394 19.99 11.33 -24.97
C GLU A 394 18.46 11.15 -24.97
N PHE A 395 17.74 12.19 -24.57
CA PHE A 395 16.29 12.10 -24.40
C PHE A 395 15.53 12.45 -25.71
N GLU A 396 15.98 13.43 -26.49
CA GLU A 396 15.26 13.86 -27.70
C GLU A 396 15.81 13.23 -28.98
N GLY A 397 17.09 12.83 -29.00
CA GLY A 397 17.70 12.18 -30.16
C GLY A 397 17.05 10.85 -30.54
N ALA A 398 16.53 10.11 -29.54
CA ALA A 398 15.84 8.83 -29.75
C ALA A 398 14.43 8.98 -30.36
N LYS A 399 13.77 10.15 -30.26
CA LYS A 399 12.46 10.39 -30.91
C LYS A 399 12.58 10.42 -32.45
N ASN A 400 13.75 10.76 -32.98
CA ASN A 400 13.98 10.81 -34.43
C ASN A 400 14.29 9.44 -35.07
N CYS A 401 14.48 8.38 -34.28
CA CYS A 401 14.68 7.01 -34.78
C CYS A 401 13.44 6.11 -34.67
N LEU A 402 12.34 6.60 -34.08
CA LEU A 402 11.06 5.89 -33.95
C LEU A 402 9.99 6.40 -34.94
N ILE A 403 10.35 7.38 -35.78
CA ILE A 403 9.51 7.93 -36.86
C ILE A 403 10.26 7.87 -38.20
N SER A 404 11.09 6.83 -38.41
CA SER A 404 11.73 6.56 -39.70
C SER A 404 11.38 5.16 -40.18
#